data_AF-A0A7N6B7B0-F1
#
_entry.id   AF-A0A7N6B7B0-F1
#
_cell.length_a   1.000
_cell.length_b   1.000
_cell.length_c   1.000
_cell.angle_alpha   90.00
_cell.angle_beta   90.00
_cell.angle_gamma   90.00
#
_symmetry.space_group_name_H-M   'P 1'
#
loop_
_entity.id
_entity.type
_entity.pdbx_description
1 polymer ?
#
loop_
_entity_poly.entity_id
_entity_poly.type
_entity_poly.pdbx_seq_one_letter_code
_entity_poly.pdbx_strand_id
1 'polypeptide(L)'
;MEILMTVRKIASICTMGTNASALEKEIGPEQFPVNEHYFGLVNFGNTCYCNSVLQALYFCRPFREKVLAYKVQPRRKESLLTCLADLFNSIATQKKKVGVIPPKKFISRLRKENELFDNYMQQDAHEFLNYLLNTIADLLQEEKSQERQQNGKLVQNGGGGGGGGGSETQQTWVHEIFQGTLTNETRCLNCEAVSSKDEDFLDLSVDVEQNTSITHCLRGFSNTETLCSEYKYYCEQCRSKQEAQKRMRVKKLPMILALHLKRFKYMDQLHRYTKLSYRVVFPLELRLFNTSGDATNPDRMYDLVAVVVHCGSGPNRGHYITIVKSHGFWLLFDDDIVEKIDAQAIEEFYGLTSDISKNSESGYILFYQSRD
;
A
#
# COMPACT_ATOMS: atom_id res chain seq x y z
N MET A 1 -18.55 1.78 -60.15
CA MET A 1 -19.49 1.27 -59.13
C MET A 1 -18.72 1.18 -57.82
N GLU A 2 -18.39 2.24 -57.10
CA GLU A 2 -19.14 3.47 -56.77
C GLU A 2 -20.50 3.17 -56.11
N ILE A 3 -20.75 3.90 -54.99
CA ILE A 3 -22.01 4.09 -54.24
C ILE A 3 -22.14 3.13 -53.02
N LEU A 4 -22.19 3.54 -51.73
CA LEU A 4 -22.57 4.80 -51.03
C LEU A 4 -22.02 4.71 -49.56
N MET A 5 -21.16 5.58 -49.01
CA MET A 5 -21.34 6.92 -48.42
C MET A 5 -22.57 7.21 -47.50
N THR A 6 -22.29 7.41 -46.21
CA THR A 6 -22.72 8.57 -45.38
C THR A 6 -24.17 8.74 -44.93
N VAL A 7 -24.40 8.71 -43.60
CA VAL A 7 -25.22 9.68 -42.81
C VAL A 7 -24.63 9.77 -41.37
N ARG A 8 -23.77 10.75 -41.06
CA ARG A 8 -24.00 12.00 -40.25
C ARG A 8 -24.69 11.75 -38.89
N LYS A 9 -24.07 11.95 -37.71
CA LYS A 9 -23.47 13.15 -37.06
C LYS A 9 -24.47 14.31 -36.86
N ILE A 10 -24.94 14.48 -35.62
CA ILE A 10 -25.47 15.67 -34.89
C ILE A 10 -25.56 15.20 -33.42
N ALA A 11 -25.16 15.87 -32.34
CA ALA A 11 -24.29 17.00 -32.06
C ALA A 11 -24.07 16.99 -30.54
N SER A 12 -22.82 17.02 -30.09
CA SER A 12 -22.42 17.78 -28.90
C SER A 12 -20.99 18.24 -29.17
N ILE A 13 -20.89 19.35 -29.89
CA ILE A 13 -19.64 20.11 -30.02
C ILE A 13 -19.51 20.85 -28.70
N CYS A 14 -18.94 20.19 -27.70
CA CYS A 14 -18.28 20.88 -26.62
C CYS A 14 -16.84 21.09 -27.08
N THR A 15 -16.47 22.35 -27.30
CA THR A 15 -15.15 22.80 -27.75
C THR A 15 -14.03 22.22 -26.89
N MET A 16 -13.46 21.08 -27.28
CA MET A 16 -12.15 20.68 -26.78
C MET A 16 -11.13 21.61 -27.44
N GLY A 17 -10.58 22.53 -26.65
CA GLY A 17 -9.51 23.41 -27.10
C GLY A 17 -8.37 22.60 -27.71
N THR A 18 -7.74 23.15 -28.75
CA THR A 18 -6.60 22.59 -29.49
C THR A 18 -5.35 22.25 -28.64
N ASN A 19 -5.41 22.41 -27.32
CA ASN A 19 -4.31 22.27 -26.36
C ASN A 19 -4.47 21.11 -25.35
N ALA A 20 -5.46 20.22 -25.50
CA ALA A 20 -5.65 19.09 -24.58
C ALA A 20 -4.56 18.01 -24.76
N SER A 21 -4.05 17.45 -23.65
CA SER A 21 -3.07 16.35 -23.65
C SER A 21 -3.62 15.06 -24.27
N ALA A 22 -2.74 14.11 -24.61
CA ALA A 22 -3.15 12.80 -25.15
C ALA A 22 -4.07 12.05 -24.18
N LEU A 23 -3.72 12.03 -22.89
CA LEU A 23 -4.53 11.39 -21.85
C LEU A 23 -5.92 12.05 -21.70
N GLU A 24 -6.01 13.39 -21.76
CA GLU A 24 -7.31 14.07 -21.72
C GLU A 24 -8.20 13.69 -22.90
N LYS A 25 -7.60 13.52 -24.09
CA LYS A 25 -8.33 13.11 -25.30
C LYS A 25 -8.79 11.65 -25.20
N GLU A 26 -7.97 10.79 -24.61
CA GLU A 26 -8.27 9.37 -24.46
C GLU A 26 -9.35 9.09 -23.41
N ILE A 27 -9.32 9.78 -22.27
CA ILE A 27 -10.38 9.71 -21.25
C ILE A 27 -11.66 10.35 -21.79
N GLY A 28 -11.53 11.47 -22.50
CA GLY A 28 -12.65 12.22 -23.05
C GLY A 28 -13.34 13.12 -22.01
N PRO A 29 -14.08 14.15 -22.47
CA PRO A 29 -14.60 15.20 -21.61
C PRO A 29 -15.72 14.74 -20.67
N GLU A 30 -16.44 13.67 -21.01
CA GLU A 30 -17.57 13.16 -20.22
C GLU A 30 -17.11 12.32 -19.01
N GLN A 31 -16.00 11.59 -19.16
CA GLN A 31 -15.48 10.69 -18.12
C GLN A 31 -14.40 11.36 -17.26
N PHE A 32 -13.77 12.44 -17.75
CA PHE A 32 -12.73 13.14 -17.01
C PHE A 32 -13.30 13.77 -15.72
N PRO A 33 -12.92 13.31 -14.53
CA PRO A 33 -13.54 13.78 -13.29
C PRO A 33 -13.24 15.26 -13.03
N VAL A 34 -14.24 15.96 -12.50
CA VAL A 34 -14.09 17.37 -12.13
C VAL A 34 -13.11 17.49 -10.95
N ASN A 35 -12.17 18.43 -11.03
CA ASN A 35 -11.13 18.68 -10.03
C ASN A 35 -10.13 17.52 -9.78
N GLU A 36 -10.05 16.53 -10.66
CA GLU A 36 -8.96 15.55 -10.62
C GLU A 36 -7.79 16.00 -11.51
N HIS A 37 -6.59 15.65 -11.05
CA HIS A 37 -5.31 16.01 -11.66
C HIS A 37 -4.45 14.76 -11.79
N TYR A 38 -3.98 14.45 -13.00
CA TYR A 38 -3.16 13.27 -13.28
C TYR A 38 -1.75 13.68 -13.64
N PHE A 39 -0.84 13.57 -12.67
CA PHE A 39 0.54 14.03 -12.81
C PHE A 39 1.53 12.90 -12.58
N GLY A 40 2.38 12.65 -13.58
CA GLY A 40 3.55 11.80 -13.43
C GLY A 40 4.59 12.41 -12.48
N LEU A 41 5.47 11.59 -11.92
CA LEU A 41 6.56 11.98 -11.05
C LEU A 41 7.90 11.72 -11.72
N VAL A 42 8.74 12.76 -11.81
CA VAL A 42 10.07 12.64 -12.42
C VAL A 42 10.93 11.65 -11.64
N ASN A 43 11.60 10.73 -12.34
CA ASN A 43 12.61 9.84 -11.77
C ASN A 43 13.95 10.58 -11.55
N PHE A 44 14.52 10.50 -10.35
CA PHE A 44 15.80 11.10 -9.97
C PHE A 44 16.93 10.07 -9.83
N GLY A 45 16.93 9.09 -10.75
CA GLY A 45 17.88 7.99 -10.78
C GLY A 45 17.44 6.90 -9.80
N ASN A 46 16.84 5.83 -10.33
CA ASN A 46 16.33 4.69 -9.56
C ASN A 46 15.36 5.05 -8.43
N THR A 47 14.53 6.10 -8.61
CA THR A 47 13.50 6.50 -7.62
C THR A 47 12.09 6.03 -7.97
N CYS A 48 11.93 5.17 -8.98
CA CYS A 48 10.63 4.63 -9.39
C CYS A 48 9.93 3.83 -8.27
N TYR A 49 10.68 3.15 -7.37
CA TYR A 49 10.12 2.50 -6.18
C TYR A 49 9.37 3.49 -5.27
N CYS A 50 9.86 4.73 -5.20
CA CYS A 50 9.25 5.81 -4.42
C CYS A 50 8.06 6.41 -5.17
N ASN A 51 8.24 6.72 -6.46
CA ASN A 51 7.19 7.29 -7.30
C ASN A 51 5.95 6.39 -7.35
N SER A 52 6.15 5.09 -7.58
CA SER A 52 5.07 4.09 -7.62
C SER A 52 4.24 4.05 -6.33
N VAL A 53 4.90 3.93 -5.18
CA VAL A 53 4.22 3.95 -3.88
C VAL A 53 3.52 5.27 -3.61
N LEU A 54 4.13 6.41 -3.96
CA LEU A 54 3.50 7.73 -3.82
C LEU A 54 2.22 7.85 -4.66
N GLN A 55 2.22 7.33 -5.90
CA GLN A 55 1.02 7.28 -6.73
C GLN A 55 -0.05 6.37 -6.09
N ALA A 56 0.32 5.17 -5.64
CA ALA A 56 -0.62 4.26 -4.99
C ALA A 56 -1.29 4.90 -3.76
N LEU A 57 -0.51 5.57 -2.91
CA LEU A 57 -1.00 6.29 -1.74
C LEU A 57 -1.82 7.54 -2.09
N TYR A 58 -1.49 8.26 -3.17
CA TYR A 58 -2.29 9.40 -3.62
C TYR A 58 -3.71 8.99 -4.03
N PHE A 59 -3.86 7.82 -4.66
CA PHE A 59 -5.18 7.31 -5.07
C PHE A 59 -5.91 6.54 -3.96
N CYS A 60 -5.26 6.29 -2.83
CA CYS A 60 -5.93 5.90 -1.57
C CYS A 60 -6.64 7.13 -0.98
N ARG A 61 -7.91 7.36 -1.36
CA ARG A 61 -8.65 8.60 -1.03
C ARG A 61 -8.63 8.99 0.46
N PRO A 62 -8.92 8.10 1.43
CA PRO A 62 -8.84 8.44 2.84
C PRO A 62 -7.46 8.98 3.25
N PHE A 63 -6.38 8.40 2.71
CA PHE A 63 -5.02 8.85 2.98
C PHE A 63 -4.73 10.21 2.33
N ARG A 64 -5.09 10.39 1.06
CA ARG A 64 -4.97 11.67 0.35
C ARG A 64 -5.67 12.79 1.10
N GLU A 65 -6.90 12.57 1.56
CA GLU A 65 -7.69 13.56 2.29
C GLU A 65 -7.05 13.96 3.62
N LYS A 66 -6.55 13.00 4.40
CA LYS A 66 -5.84 13.29 5.66
C LYS A 66 -4.54 14.06 5.41
N VAL A 67 -3.78 13.70 4.38
CA VAL A 67 -2.53 14.39 4.00
C VAL A 67 -2.81 15.83 3.50
N LEU A 68 -3.85 16.04 2.71
CA LEU A 68 -4.27 17.38 2.28
C LEU A 68 -4.80 18.20 3.46
N ALA A 69 -5.58 17.61 4.37
CA ALA A 69 -6.03 18.27 5.59
C ALA A 69 -4.85 18.66 6.50
N TYR A 70 -3.81 17.82 6.57
CA TYR A 70 -2.58 18.09 7.28
C TYR A 70 -1.85 19.34 6.74
N LYS A 71 -1.84 19.54 5.41
CA LYS A 71 -1.22 20.70 4.75
C LYS A 71 -1.80 22.06 5.19
N VAL A 72 -3.10 22.09 5.46
CA VAL A 72 -3.85 23.32 5.79
C VAL A 72 -3.55 23.82 7.21
N GLN A 73 -3.02 22.94 8.07
CA GLN A 73 -2.75 23.29 9.47
C GLN A 73 -1.56 24.27 9.58
N PRO A 74 -1.59 25.20 10.56
CA PRO A 74 -0.60 26.27 10.66
C PRO A 74 0.82 25.74 10.94
N ARG A 75 1.81 26.44 10.37
CA ARG A 75 3.28 26.30 10.48
C ARG A 75 3.76 25.10 11.33
N ARG A 76 4.11 24.02 10.63
CA ARG A 76 4.79 22.86 11.20
C ARG A 76 6.26 22.83 10.78
N LYS A 77 7.11 22.25 11.63
CA LYS A 77 8.53 22.03 11.33
C LYS A 77 8.64 21.09 10.12
N GLU A 78 9.62 21.36 9.25
CA GLU A 78 9.86 20.52 8.07
C GLU A 78 10.21 19.07 8.47
N SER A 79 9.42 18.14 7.97
CA SER A 79 9.52 16.68 8.13
C SER A 79 9.12 15.98 6.82
N LEU A 80 9.38 14.67 6.71
CA LEU A 80 8.92 13.87 5.57
C LEU A 80 7.41 14.00 5.31
N LEU A 81 6.59 14.03 6.37
CA LEU A 81 5.14 14.23 6.26
C LEU A 81 4.78 15.62 5.70
N THR A 82 5.47 16.69 6.11
CA THR A 82 5.23 18.02 5.50
C THR A 82 5.63 18.06 4.03
N CYS A 83 6.72 17.39 3.64
CA CYS A 83 7.12 17.29 2.24
C CYS A 83 6.13 16.47 1.40
N LEU A 84 5.57 15.39 1.98
CA LEU A 84 4.50 14.61 1.35
C LEU A 84 3.24 15.44 1.16
N ALA A 85 2.84 16.19 2.19
CA ALA A 85 1.69 17.08 2.16
C ALA A 85 1.85 18.19 1.11
N ASP A 86 3.04 18.79 1.00
CA ASP A 86 3.38 19.75 -0.05
C ASP A 86 3.30 19.13 -1.45
N LEU A 87 3.78 17.90 -1.62
CA LEU A 87 3.70 17.17 -2.90
C LEU A 87 2.26 16.87 -3.29
N PHE A 88 1.46 16.29 -2.39
CA PHE A 88 0.05 15.96 -2.65
C PHE A 88 -0.77 17.21 -2.95
N ASN A 89 -0.54 18.29 -2.20
CA ASN A 89 -1.18 19.57 -2.46
C ASN A 89 -0.73 20.17 -3.80
N SER A 90 0.55 20.03 -4.16
CA SER A 90 1.07 20.46 -5.46
C SER A 90 0.36 19.75 -6.61
N ILE A 91 0.09 18.44 -6.50
CA ILE A 91 -0.68 17.68 -7.51
C ILE A 91 -2.14 18.16 -7.54
N ALA A 92 -2.79 18.21 -6.38
CA ALA A 92 -4.22 18.50 -6.25
C ALA A 92 -4.62 19.93 -6.63
N THR A 93 -3.66 20.87 -6.70
CA THR A 93 -3.94 22.29 -6.97
C THR A 93 -3.37 22.76 -8.31
N GLN A 94 -2.95 21.82 -9.18
CA GLN A 94 -2.44 22.18 -10.49
C GLN A 94 -3.49 22.90 -11.35
N LYS A 95 -3.04 23.85 -12.17
CA LYS A 95 -3.94 24.52 -13.13
C LYS A 95 -4.29 23.62 -14.31
N LYS A 96 -3.35 22.76 -14.71
CA LYS A 96 -3.54 21.79 -15.79
C LYS A 96 -4.13 20.51 -15.22
N LYS A 97 -4.90 19.80 -16.04
CA LYS A 97 -5.47 18.49 -15.72
C LYS A 97 -4.43 17.37 -15.74
N VAL A 98 -3.47 17.45 -16.67
CA VAL A 98 -2.43 16.44 -16.86
C VAL A 98 -1.05 17.09 -16.96
N GLY A 99 -0.03 16.45 -16.43
CA GLY A 99 1.35 16.91 -16.56
C GLY A 99 2.35 16.07 -15.76
N VAL A 100 3.47 16.69 -15.38
CA VAL A 100 4.56 16.04 -14.65
C VAL A 100 5.02 16.95 -13.52
N ILE A 101 5.27 16.39 -12.34
CA ILE A 101 5.81 17.09 -11.17
C ILE A 101 7.13 16.47 -10.74
N PRO A 102 8.17 17.27 -10.47
CA PRO A 102 9.41 16.78 -9.89
C PRO A 102 9.32 16.69 -8.35
N PRO A 103 9.29 15.50 -7.71
CA PRO A 103 9.25 15.35 -6.25
C PRO A 103 10.58 15.68 -5.52
N LYS A 104 11.34 16.68 -6.00
CA LYS A 104 12.71 16.98 -5.52
C LYS A 104 12.80 17.14 -4.01
N LYS A 105 11.94 17.96 -3.41
CA LYS A 105 11.94 18.22 -1.96
C LYS A 105 11.70 16.95 -1.16
N PHE A 106 10.73 16.13 -1.59
CA PHE A 106 10.41 14.87 -0.92
C PHE A 106 11.59 13.90 -1.00
N ILE A 107 12.17 13.70 -2.19
CA ILE A 107 13.32 12.80 -2.38
C ILE A 107 14.55 13.28 -1.58
N SER A 108 14.86 14.58 -1.59
CA SER A 108 15.95 15.12 -0.78
C SER A 108 15.73 14.92 0.71
N ARG A 109 14.47 15.03 1.17
CA ARG A 109 14.13 14.79 2.58
C ARG A 109 14.23 13.31 2.95
N LEU A 110 13.71 12.42 2.11
CA LEU A 110 13.78 10.97 2.29
C LEU A 110 15.23 10.50 2.45
N ARG A 111 16.11 10.90 1.52
CA ARG A 111 17.55 10.58 1.58
C ARG A 111 18.21 11.10 2.85
N LYS A 112 17.84 12.30 3.30
CA LYS A 112 18.39 12.90 4.53
C LYS A 112 17.93 12.19 5.80
N GLU A 113 16.70 11.68 5.83
CA GLU A 113 16.12 11.05 7.02
C GLU A 113 16.47 9.56 7.16
N ASN A 114 16.80 8.87 6.07
CA ASN A 114 17.13 7.45 6.11
C ASN A 114 18.25 7.09 5.11
N GLU A 115 19.40 6.70 5.68
CA GLU A 115 20.62 6.32 4.95
C GLU A 115 20.40 5.14 3.99
N LEU A 116 19.44 4.25 4.27
CA LEU A 116 19.10 3.13 3.38
C LEU A 116 18.66 3.63 2.00
N PHE A 117 17.98 4.78 1.95
CA PHE A 117 17.53 5.41 0.70
C PHE A 117 18.50 6.47 0.17
N ASP A 118 19.57 6.83 0.91
CA ASP A 118 20.58 7.83 0.52
C ASP A 118 21.62 7.29 -0.47
N ASN A 119 21.15 6.80 -1.58
CA ASN A 119 21.98 6.33 -2.68
C ASN A 119 21.20 6.41 -4.00
N TYR A 120 21.86 6.01 -5.08
CA TYR A 120 21.29 5.94 -6.43
C TYR A 120 20.97 4.50 -6.84
N MET A 121 20.86 3.57 -5.88
CA MET A 121 20.50 2.17 -6.15
C MET A 121 18.98 2.01 -6.24
N GLN A 122 18.53 0.97 -6.94
CA GLN A 122 17.15 0.51 -6.82
C GLN A 122 16.90 0.01 -5.40
N GLN A 123 15.70 0.28 -4.88
CA GLN A 123 15.29 -0.07 -3.52
C GLN A 123 13.96 -0.83 -3.58
N ASP A 124 13.63 -1.52 -2.49
CA ASP A 124 12.39 -2.26 -2.37
C ASP A 124 11.22 -1.28 -2.11
N ALA A 125 10.21 -1.30 -2.98
CA ALA A 125 9.02 -0.47 -2.83
C ALA A 125 8.24 -0.80 -1.53
N HIS A 126 8.29 -2.05 -1.07
CA HIS A 126 7.65 -2.48 0.17
C HIS A 126 8.38 -1.93 1.40
N GLU A 127 9.72 -1.95 1.39
CA GLU A 127 10.54 -1.34 2.44
C GLU A 127 10.28 0.17 2.53
N PHE A 128 10.20 0.86 1.38
CA PHE A 128 9.83 2.27 1.34
C PHE A 128 8.43 2.55 1.88
N LEU A 129 7.42 1.75 1.49
CA LEU A 129 6.05 1.89 1.99
C LEU A 129 6.00 1.75 3.51
N ASN A 130 6.63 0.69 4.04
CA ASN A 130 6.64 0.40 5.47
C ASN A 130 7.35 1.52 6.25
N TYR A 131 8.53 1.97 5.76
CA TYR A 131 9.24 3.10 6.35
C TYR A 131 8.38 4.38 6.34
N LEU A 132 7.76 4.71 5.21
CA LEU A 132 6.96 5.93 5.07
C LEU A 132 5.76 5.94 6.02
N LEU A 133 4.99 4.85 6.08
CA LEU A 133 3.80 4.80 6.94
C LEU A 133 4.17 4.86 8.42
N ASN A 134 5.19 4.11 8.87
CA ASN A 134 5.67 4.18 10.25
C ASN A 134 6.22 5.56 10.60
N THR A 135 7.03 6.17 9.73
CA THR A 135 7.57 7.52 9.95
C THR A 135 6.44 8.55 10.09
N ILE A 136 5.40 8.47 9.27
CA ILE A 136 4.23 9.36 9.39
C ILE A 136 3.50 9.10 10.70
N ALA A 137 3.31 7.84 11.08
CA ALA A 137 2.66 7.47 12.33
C ALA A 137 3.40 8.02 13.55
N ASP A 138 4.72 7.87 13.59
CA ASP A 138 5.59 8.36 14.67
C ASP A 138 5.54 9.88 14.79
N LEU A 139 5.67 10.60 13.67
CA LEU A 139 5.57 12.06 13.65
C LEU A 139 4.24 12.56 14.24
N LEU A 140 3.13 11.89 13.91
CA LEU A 140 1.80 12.24 14.44
C LEU A 140 1.66 11.92 15.93
N GLN A 141 2.29 10.84 16.41
CA GLN A 141 2.29 10.50 17.84
C GLN A 141 3.13 11.49 18.65
N GLU A 142 4.28 11.91 18.13
CA GLU A 142 5.13 12.93 18.72
C GLU A 142 4.37 14.26 18.87
N GLU A 143 3.68 14.70 17.82
CA GLU A 143 2.88 15.93 17.84
C GLU A 143 1.75 15.89 18.87
N LYS A 144 0.97 14.80 18.91
CA LYS A 144 -0.06 14.59 19.95
C LYS A 144 0.52 14.64 21.35
N SER A 145 1.71 14.07 21.54
CA SER A 145 2.41 14.08 22.83
C SER A 145 2.85 15.48 23.23
N GLN A 146 3.36 16.27 22.29
CA GLN A 146 3.74 17.67 22.50
C GLN A 146 2.52 18.56 22.82
N GLU A 147 1.42 18.41 22.09
CA GLU A 147 0.17 19.13 22.36
C GLU A 147 -0.37 18.85 23.77
N ARG A 148 -0.33 17.58 24.21
CA ARG A 148 -0.72 17.20 25.58
C ARG A 148 0.19 17.80 26.63
N GLN A 149 1.50 17.79 26.41
CA GLN A 149 2.45 18.41 27.35
C GLN A 149 2.25 19.93 27.44
N GLN A 150 1.91 20.58 26.33
CA GLN A 150 1.64 22.02 26.30
C GLN A 150 0.31 22.37 26.98
N ASN A 151 -0.75 21.59 26.76
CA ASN A 151 -2.05 21.76 27.44
C ASN A 151 -1.99 21.37 28.92
N GLY A 152 -1.21 20.35 29.30
CA GLY A 152 -1.02 19.92 30.69
C GLY A 152 -0.26 20.94 31.54
N LYS A 153 0.60 21.77 30.94
CA LYS A 153 1.27 22.88 31.64
C LYS A 153 0.34 24.06 31.98
N LEU A 154 -0.80 24.20 31.30
CA LEU A 154 -1.80 25.25 31.61
C LEU A 154 -2.70 24.87 32.80
N VAL A 155 -2.75 23.60 33.20
CA VAL A 155 -3.63 23.10 34.28
C VAL A 155 -2.87 22.92 35.61
N GLN A 156 -1.55 23.08 35.65
CA GLN A 156 -0.73 23.02 36.89
C GLN A 156 -0.80 24.29 37.75
N ASN A 157 -2.01 24.77 38.03
CA ASN A 157 -2.28 25.68 39.16
C ASN A 157 -3.32 25.13 40.16
N GLY A 158 -3.69 23.84 40.07
CA GLY A 158 -4.50 23.16 41.08
C GLY A 158 -4.04 21.72 41.25
N GLY A 159 -3.54 21.38 42.44
CA GLY A 159 -2.83 20.13 42.72
C GLY A 159 -3.67 18.86 42.72
N GLY A 160 -2.97 17.72 42.77
CA GLY A 160 -3.55 16.39 43.00
C GLY A 160 -3.07 15.37 41.98
N GLY A 161 -2.27 14.40 42.44
CA GLY A 161 -1.61 13.39 41.60
C GLY A 161 -2.48 12.20 41.18
N GLY A 162 -1.84 11.26 40.50
CA GLY A 162 -2.40 9.95 40.17
C GLY A 162 -1.77 9.36 38.92
N GLY A 163 -0.71 8.58 39.10
CA GLY A 163 -0.07 7.81 38.04
C GLY A 163 -0.96 6.67 37.52
N GLY A 164 -0.80 6.38 36.23
CA GLY A 164 -1.39 5.25 35.55
C GLY A 164 -0.66 5.02 34.24
N GLY A 165 0.55 4.44 34.33
CA GLY A 165 1.35 4.03 33.19
C GLY A 165 0.72 2.83 32.49
N GLY A 166 -0.16 3.11 31.54
CA GLY A 166 -0.47 2.22 30.43
C GLY A 166 -0.04 2.94 29.17
N SER A 167 1.04 2.46 28.53
CA SER A 167 1.45 2.93 27.20
C SER A 167 0.46 2.39 26.16
N GLU A 168 -0.78 2.86 26.18
CA GLU A 168 -1.65 2.75 25.00
C GLU A 168 -1.07 3.70 23.95
N THR A 169 -0.33 3.13 23.00
CA THR A 169 0.11 3.82 21.79
C THR A 169 -1.11 4.46 21.15
N GLN A 170 -1.15 5.79 21.17
CA GLN A 170 -2.31 6.51 20.66
C GLN A 170 -2.44 6.28 19.16
N GLN A 171 -3.61 5.79 18.74
CA GLN A 171 -3.92 5.64 17.33
C GLN A 171 -3.87 7.00 16.62
N THR A 172 -3.26 7.00 15.45
CA THR A 172 -3.17 8.14 14.54
C THR A 172 -4.07 7.86 13.34
N TRP A 173 -4.29 8.84 12.47
CA TRP A 173 -5.07 8.60 11.26
C TRP A 173 -4.38 7.63 10.28
N VAL A 174 -3.07 7.40 10.39
CA VAL A 174 -2.39 6.30 9.67
C VAL A 174 -2.91 4.96 10.17
N HIS A 175 -2.99 4.80 11.48
CA HIS A 175 -3.54 3.59 12.10
C HIS A 175 -5.03 3.43 11.82
N GLU A 176 -5.82 4.51 11.79
CA GLU A 176 -7.23 4.47 11.38
C GLU A 176 -7.42 3.90 9.97
N ILE A 177 -6.49 4.22 9.05
CA ILE A 177 -6.58 3.83 7.64
C ILE A 177 -6.01 2.43 7.40
N PHE A 178 -4.76 2.19 7.82
CA PHE A 178 -3.99 1.00 7.42
C PHE A 178 -3.86 -0.06 8.52
N GLN A 179 -4.16 0.24 9.79
CA GLN A 179 -3.94 -0.73 10.87
C GLN A 179 -5.01 -1.80 10.91
N GLY A 180 -4.59 -3.05 10.70
CA GLY A 180 -5.31 -4.24 11.10
C GLY A 180 -4.67 -4.90 12.33
N THR A 181 -5.31 -5.94 12.83
CA THR A 181 -4.82 -6.74 13.95
C THR A 181 -4.98 -8.22 13.63
N LEU A 182 -3.92 -8.99 13.86
CA LEU A 182 -3.90 -10.44 13.76
C LEU A 182 -3.84 -11.04 15.16
N THR A 183 -4.46 -12.19 15.36
CA THR A 183 -4.28 -13.02 16.55
C THR A 183 -3.47 -14.24 16.15
N ASN A 184 -2.25 -14.34 16.68
CA ASN A 184 -1.40 -15.52 16.53
C ASN A 184 -1.69 -16.48 17.69
N GLU A 185 -2.23 -17.65 17.38
CA GLU A 185 -2.54 -18.69 18.36
C GLU A 185 -1.56 -19.86 18.21
N THR A 186 -0.96 -20.29 19.32
CA THR A 186 -0.07 -21.46 19.36
C THR A 186 -0.59 -22.46 20.40
N ARG A 187 -0.95 -23.66 19.95
CA ARG A 187 -1.38 -24.79 20.78
C ARG A 187 -0.25 -25.80 20.91
N CYS A 188 0.25 -26.01 22.12
CA CYS A 188 1.22 -27.08 22.40
C CYS A 188 0.55 -28.45 22.18
N LEU A 189 1.17 -29.35 21.44
CA LEU A 189 0.62 -30.69 21.19
C LEU A 189 0.91 -31.70 22.32
N ASN A 190 1.78 -31.35 23.27
CA ASN A 190 2.09 -32.20 24.42
C ASN A 190 1.16 -31.94 25.62
N CYS A 191 0.96 -30.67 26.01
CA CYS A 191 0.12 -30.30 27.16
C CYS A 191 -1.19 -29.61 26.80
N GLU A 192 -1.47 -29.42 25.51
CA GLU A 192 -2.67 -28.76 24.98
C GLU A 192 -2.88 -27.29 25.38
N ALA A 193 -1.95 -26.70 26.12
CA ALA A 193 -1.98 -25.28 26.46
C ALA A 193 -1.96 -24.41 25.19
N VAL A 194 -2.86 -23.44 25.14
CA VAL A 194 -2.97 -22.47 24.05
C VAL A 194 -2.45 -21.13 24.52
N SER A 195 -1.55 -20.53 23.75
CA SER A 195 -1.17 -19.13 23.89
C SER A 195 -1.71 -18.32 22.72
N SER A 196 -2.18 -17.10 22.99
CA SER A 196 -2.70 -16.18 22.00
C SER A 196 -2.02 -14.83 22.17
N LYS A 197 -1.56 -14.24 21.07
CA LYS A 197 -0.94 -12.92 21.05
C LYS A 197 -1.51 -12.12 19.89
N ASP A 198 -1.98 -10.92 20.19
CA ASP A 198 -2.41 -9.97 19.17
C ASP A 198 -1.21 -9.18 18.65
N GLU A 199 -1.14 -9.01 17.33
CA GLU A 199 -0.10 -8.26 16.63
C GLU A 199 -0.76 -7.34 15.60
N ASP A 200 -0.48 -6.05 15.72
CA ASP A 200 -0.94 -5.04 14.78
C ASP A 200 -0.07 -5.02 13.52
N PHE A 201 -0.66 -4.64 12.38
CA PHE A 201 0.04 -4.51 11.11
C PHE A 201 -0.49 -3.32 10.31
N LEU A 202 0.37 -2.67 9.51
CA LEU A 202 -0.02 -1.65 8.53
C LEU A 202 -0.11 -2.22 7.10
N ASP A 203 0.55 -3.35 6.85
CA ASP A 203 0.49 -4.13 5.63
C ASP A 203 0.57 -5.62 5.96
N LEU A 204 0.04 -6.47 5.07
CA LEU A 204 0.10 -7.91 5.22
C LEU A 204 0.97 -8.50 4.11
N SER A 205 2.11 -9.04 4.50
CA SER A 205 3.03 -9.73 3.60
C SER A 205 2.64 -11.20 3.44
N VAL A 206 2.23 -11.60 2.24
CA VAL A 206 1.76 -12.95 1.94
C VAL A 206 2.77 -13.73 1.10
N ASP A 207 2.97 -14.99 1.47
CA ASP A 207 3.76 -15.93 0.69
C ASP A 207 3.01 -16.31 -0.60
N VAL A 208 3.76 -16.45 -1.69
CA VAL A 208 3.21 -16.70 -3.02
C VAL A 208 3.66 -18.05 -3.56
N GLU A 209 2.72 -18.75 -4.18
CA GLU A 209 2.93 -20.02 -4.86
C GLU A 209 2.55 -19.91 -6.33
N GLN A 210 3.02 -20.84 -7.15
CA GLN A 210 2.74 -20.81 -8.58
C GLN A 210 1.26 -21.11 -8.87
N ASN A 211 0.64 -20.29 -9.73
CA ASN A 211 -0.77 -20.41 -10.13
C ASN A 211 -1.76 -20.31 -8.95
N THR A 212 -1.53 -19.39 -8.03
CA THR A 212 -2.42 -19.13 -6.88
C THR A 212 -3.28 -17.87 -7.07
N SER A 213 -4.09 -17.54 -6.06
CA SER A 213 -4.85 -16.28 -5.99
C SER A 213 -4.71 -15.64 -4.62
N ILE A 214 -4.88 -14.33 -4.53
CA ILE A 214 -4.89 -13.60 -3.25
C ILE A 214 -5.96 -14.13 -2.30
N THR A 215 -7.14 -14.47 -2.82
CA THR A 215 -8.20 -15.10 -2.03
C THR A 215 -7.73 -16.42 -1.42
N HIS A 216 -6.94 -17.21 -2.16
CA HIS A 216 -6.34 -18.44 -1.63
C HIS A 216 -5.23 -18.13 -0.61
N CYS A 217 -4.30 -17.23 -0.91
CA CYS A 217 -3.22 -16.84 0.01
C CYS A 217 -3.77 -16.35 1.37
N LEU A 218 -4.82 -15.51 1.35
CA LEU A 218 -5.42 -14.97 2.58
C LEU A 218 -6.24 -16.01 3.35
N ARG A 219 -6.83 -17.00 2.68
CA ARG A 219 -7.42 -18.17 3.38
C ARG A 219 -6.33 -19.04 3.99
N GLY A 220 -5.24 -19.27 3.26
CA GLY A 220 -4.07 -20.00 3.71
C GLY A 220 -3.44 -19.39 4.97
N PHE A 221 -3.49 -18.06 5.10
CA PHE A 221 -3.01 -17.35 6.28
C PHE A 221 -3.63 -17.85 7.60
N SER A 222 -4.88 -18.32 7.56
CA SER A 222 -5.59 -18.87 8.73
C SER A 222 -5.54 -20.39 8.84
N ASN A 223 -4.78 -21.07 7.98
CA ASN A 223 -4.53 -22.48 8.15
C ASN A 223 -3.64 -22.74 9.35
N THR A 224 -3.85 -23.90 9.96
CA THR A 224 -3.00 -24.37 11.05
C THR A 224 -1.71 -24.97 10.48
N GLU A 225 -0.58 -24.36 10.82
CA GLU A 225 0.75 -24.91 10.59
C GLU A 225 1.16 -25.80 11.76
N THR A 226 1.83 -26.92 11.50
CA THR A 226 2.41 -27.77 12.55
C THR A 226 3.91 -27.53 12.66
N LEU A 227 4.34 -27.02 13.81
CA LEU A 227 5.73 -26.79 14.16
C LEU A 227 6.34 -28.10 14.70
N CYS A 228 7.22 -28.71 13.91
CA CYS A 228 7.88 -29.98 14.24
C CYS A 228 9.41 -29.93 14.01
N SER A 229 10.10 -31.01 14.38
CA SER A 229 11.55 -31.17 14.18
C SER A 229 12.39 -30.00 14.75
N GLU A 230 13.12 -29.28 13.91
CA GLU A 230 13.96 -28.13 14.31
C GLU A 230 13.15 -26.88 14.69
N TYR A 231 11.91 -26.78 14.22
CA TYR A 231 11.01 -25.64 14.42
C TYR A 231 10.12 -25.77 15.67
N LYS A 232 10.40 -26.73 16.57
CA LYS A 232 9.63 -26.93 17.81
C LYS A 232 9.54 -25.65 18.65
N TYR A 233 8.32 -25.37 19.12
CA TYR A 233 7.99 -24.22 19.97
C TYR A 233 8.42 -24.47 21.42
N TYR A 234 8.98 -23.46 22.09
CA TYR A 234 9.25 -23.55 23.52
C TYR A 234 7.98 -23.30 24.33
N CYS A 235 7.44 -24.36 24.94
CA CYS A 235 6.22 -24.26 25.73
C CYS A 235 6.56 -23.92 27.19
N GLU A 236 6.13 -22.75 27.67
CA GLU A 236 6.35 -22.31 29.05
C GLU A 236 5.78 -23.29 30.10
N GLN A 237 4.63 -23.91 29.80
CA GLN A 237 4.02 -24.90 30.69
C GLN A 237 4.81 -26.22 30.77
N CYS A 238 5.41 -26.67 29.65
CA CYS A 238 6.25 -27.88 29.60
C CYS A 238 7.72 -27.60 29.92
N ARG A 239 8.12 -26.31 29.97
CA ARG A 239 9.50 -25.83 30.13
C ARG A 239 10.50 -26.52 29.19
N SER A 240 10.07 -26.79 27.96
CA SER A 240 10.83 -27.54 26.94
C SER A 240 10.29 -27.29 25.53
N LYS A 241 11.09 -27.62 24.51
CA LYS A 241 10.69 -27.55 23.10
C LYS A 241 9.71 -28.69 22.77
N GLN A 242 8.52 -28.31 22.32
CA GLN A 242 7.42 -29.23 21.99
C GLN A 242 6.93 -28.99 20.57
N GLU A 243 6.28 -30.02 20.03
CA GLU A 243 5.51 -29.84 18.80
C GLU A 243 4.28 -28.98 19.11
N ALA A 244 3.92 -28.11 18.17
CA ALA A 244 2.83 -27.17 18.36
C ALA A 244 2.08 -26.93 17.07
N GLN A 245 0.81 -26.56 17.19
CA GLN A 245 0.00 -26.05 16.10
C GLN A 245 -0.06 -24.53 16.20
N LYS A 246 0.36 -23.84 15.15
CA LYS A 246 0.33 -22.39 15.05
C LYS A 246 -0.69 -21.97 14.00
N ARG A 247 -1.52 -20.96 14.29
CA ARG A 247 -2.45 -20.37 13.31
C ARG A 247 -2.53 -18.87 13.50
N MET A 248 -2.72 -18.13 12.41
CA MET A 248 -2.91 -16.69 12.45
C MET A 248 -4.32 -16.34 11.99
N ARG A 249 -5.05 -15.57 12.80
CA ARG A 249 -6.42 -15.15 12.49
C ARG A 249 -6.46 -13.66 12.32
N VAL A 250 -7.15 -13.17 11.29
CA VAL A 250 -7.45 -11.74 11.20
C VAL A 250 -8.51 -11.43 12.25
N LYS A 251 -8.20 -10.53 13.18
CA LYS A 251 -9.08 -10.05 14.25
C LYS A 251 -9.74 -8.72 13.88
N LYS A 252 -8.94 -7.78 13.37
CA LYS A 252 -9.40 -6.48 12.86
C LYS A 252 -8.87 -6.27 11.44
N LEU A 253 -9.78 -5.96 10.51
CA LEU A 253 -9.46 -5.61 9.14
C LEU A 253 -9.29 -4.07 8.99
N PRO A 254 -8.27 -3.57 8.27
CA PRO A 254 -8.02 -2.14 8.09
C PRO A 254 -9.01 -1.50 7.09
N MET A 255 -9.13 -0.17 7.06
CA MET A 255 -9.92 0.52 6.03
C MET A 255 -9.28 0.34 4.64
N ILE A 256 -7.96 0.46 4.57
CA ILE A 256 -7.17 0.13 3.38
C ILE A 256 -6.25 -1.03 3.73
N LEU A 257 -6.47 -2.16 3.08
CA LEU A 257 -5.63 -3.34 3.19
C LEU A 257 -4.51 -3.25 2.14
N ALA A 258 -3.30 -2.97 2.60
CA ALA A 258 -2.09 -3.11 1.81
C ALA A 258 -1.61 -4.57 1.88
N LEU A 259 -1.57 -5.25 0.74
CA LEU A 259 -1.07 -6.63 0.60
C LEU A 259 0.25 -6.62 -0.15
N HIS A 260 1.32 -7.04 0.51
CA HIS A 260 2.61 -7.24 -0.11
C HIS A 260 2.75 -8.70 -0.53
N LEU A 261 3.07 -8.94 -1.80
CA LEU A 261 3.34 -10.27 -2.31
C LEU A 261 4.83 -10.54 -2.18
N LYS A 262 5.23 -11.50 -1.32
CA LYS A 262 6.64 -11.86 -1.07
C LYS A 262 7.28 -12.55 -2.27
N ARG A 263 7.48 -11.78 -3.33
CA ARG A 263 8.05 -12.24 -4.60
C ARG A 263 9.57 -12.29 -4.56
N PHE A 264 10.24 -11.76 -3.56
CA PHE A 264 11.69 -11.90 -3.44
C PHE A 264 12.02 -12.98 -2.41
N LYS A 265 12.66 -14.05 -2.87
CA LYS A 265 13.08 -15.17 -2.03
C LYS A 265 14.58 -15.37 -2.13
N TYR A 266 15.24 -15.47 -0.98
CA TYR A 266 16.63 -15.87 -0.92
C TYR A 266 16.76 -17.34 -1.29
N MET A 267 17.61 -17.63 -2.27
CA MET A 267 17.88 -18.99 -2.73
C MET A 267 19.25 -19.43 -2.23
N ASP A 268 19.30 -20.30 -1.22
CA ASP A 268 20.54 -20.78 -0.61
C ASP A 268 21.50 -21.38 -1.65
N GLN A 269 20.95 -22.13 -2.61
CA GLN A 269 21.74 -22.74 -3.69
C GLN A 269 22.48 -21.72 -4.56
N LEU A 270 21.91 -20.52 -4.73
CA LEU A 270 22.46 -19.47 -5.58
C LEU A 270 23.10 -18.32 -4.78
N HIS A 271 23.04 -18.39 -3.44
CA HIS A 271 23.51 -17.36 -2.51
C HIS A 271 23.02 -15.94 -2.85
N ARG A 272 21.80 -15.82 -3.39
CA ARG A 272 21.22 -14.53 -3.82
C ARG A 272 19.70 -14.53 -3.74
N TYR A 273 19.13 -13.34 -3.69
CA TYR A 273 17.69 -13.14 -3.89
C TYR A 273 17.29 -13.37 -5.35
N THR A 274 16.14 -13.99 -5.53
CA THR A 274 15.50 -14.22 -6.83
C THR A 274 14.05 -13.74 -6.79
N LYS A 275 13.58 -13.21 -7.91
CA LYS A 275 12.17 -12.86 -8.07
C LYS A 275 11.36 -14.11 -8.45
N LEU A 276 10.27 -14.33 -7.73
CA LEU A 276 9.22 -15.30 -8.00
C LEU A 276 8.23 -14.64 -8.98
N SER A 277 8.43 -14.87 -10.27
CA SER A 277 7.54 -14.44 -11.36
C SER A 277 6.24 -15.26 -11.44
N TYR A 278 5.80 -15.84 -10.32
CA TYR A 278 4.63 -16.71 -10.24
C TYR A 278 3.36 -15.99 -10.62
N ARG A 279 2.45 -16.71 -11.27
CA ARG A 279 1.10 -16.21 -11.55
C ARG A 279 0.28 -16.20 -10.26
N VAL A 280 -0.06 -15.01 -9.78
CA VAL A 280 -0.90 -14.75 -8.61
C VAL A 280 -2.06 -13.86 -9.03
N VAL A 281 -3.27 -14.42 -9.04
CA VAL A 281 -4.48 -13.68 -9.41
C VAL A 281 -4.93 -12.80 -8.25
N PHE A 282 -5.12 -11.51 -8.50
CA PHE A 282 -5.74 -10.59 -7.56
C PHE A 282 -7.05 -10.06 -8.14
N PRO A 283 -8.21 -10.31 -7.49
CA PRO A 283 -9.51 -9.89 -8.02
C PRO A 283 -9.70 -8.38 -7.85
N LEU A 284 -10.50 -7.76 -8.72
CA LEU A 284 -10.85 -6.34 -8.56
C LEU A 284 -11.73 -6.09 -7.32
N GLU A 285 -12.48 -7.11 -6.89
CA GLU A 285 -13.30 -7.09 -5.68
C GLU A 285 -12.89 -8.28 -4.81
N LEU A 286 -12.61 -8.02 -3.53
CA LEU A 286 -12.12 -9.01 -2.58
C LEU A 286 -13.04 -9.07 -1.38
N ARG A 287 -13.63 -10.24 -1.13
CA ARG A 287 -14.39 -10.52 0.09
C ARG A 287 -13.47 -11.15 1.13
N LEU A 288 -13.35 -10.52 2.28
CA LEU A 288 -12.60 -11.05 3.42
C LEU A 288 -13.52 -11.35 4.58
N PHE A 289 -13.38 -12.57 5.09
CA PHE A 289 -14.10 -13.06 6.24
C PHE A 289 -13.30 -12.67 7.47
N ASN A 290 -13.96 -12.10 8.47
CA ASN A 290 -13.32 -11.99 9.76
C ASN A 290 -13.24 -13.40 10.36
N THR A 291 -12.02 -13.86 10.60
CA THR A 291 -11.79 -15.22 11.06
C THR A 291 -11.85 -15.34 12.57
N SER A 292 -11.87 -14.24 13.33
CA SER A 292 -11.91 -14.27 14.79
C SER A 292 -13.35 -14.37 15.33
N GLY A 293 -13.55 -15.18 16.37
CA GLY A 293 -14.88 -15.43 16.94
C GLY A 293 -15.46 -14.26 17.73
N ASP A 294 -14.62 -13.27 18.07
CA ASP A 294 -14.94 -12.02 18.78
C ASP A 294 -15.05 -10.81 17.83
N ALA A 295 -15.06 -11.06 16.52
CA ALA A 295 -15.17 -10.02 15.49
C ALA A 295 -16.48 -9.22 15.59
N THR A 296 -16.36 -7.91 15.70
CA THR A 296 -17.52 -6.99 15.78
C THR A 296 -18.26 -6.80 14.46
N ASN A 297 -17.64 -7.11 13.32
CA ASN A 297 -18.27 -7.03 12.00
C ASN A 297 -18.12 -8.36 11.22
N PRO A 298 -19.20 -8.89 10.62
CA PRO A 298 -19.11 -9.94 9.62
C PRO A 298 -18.46 -9.39 8.34
N ASP A 299 -18.04 -10.30 7.46
CA ASP A 299 -17.35 -10.11 6.16
C ASP A 299 -17.29 -8.70 5.60
N ARG A 300 -16.09 -8.25 5.21
CA ARG A 300 -15.90 -6.97 4.53
C ARG A 300 -15.61 -7.17 3.05
N MET A 301 -16.25 -6.33 2.23
CA MET A 301 -15.95 -6.20 0.82
C MET A 301 -14.92 -5.10 0.62
N TYR A 302 -13.92 -5.41 -0.20
CA TYR A 302 -12.88 -4.49 -0.62
C TYR A 302 -12.88 -4.34 -2.14
N ASP A 303 -12.58 -3.14 -2.62
CA ASP A 303 -12.31 -2.85 -4.01
C ASP A 303 -10.82 -2.56 -4.20
N LEU A 304 -10.22 -3.14 -5.24
CA LEU A 304 -8.84 -2.82 -5.62
C LEU A 304 -8.78 -1.36 -6.10
N VAL A 305 -7.91 -0.57 -5.50
CA VAL A 305 -7.73 0.86 -5.82
C VAL A 305 -6.36 1.18 -6.41
N ALA A 306 -5.32 0.42 -6.05
CA ALA A 306 -4.00 0.58 -6.63
C ALA A 306 -3.19 -0.73 -6.63
N VAL A 307 -2.28 -0.85 -7.58
CA VAL A 307 -1.30 -1.94 -7.70
C VAL A 307 0.06 -1.33 -8.01
N VAL A 308 1.03 -1.52 -7.11
CA VAL A 308 2.45 -1.31 -7.42
C VAL A 308 2.94 -2.55 -8.13
N VAL A 309 3.53 -2.39 -9.31
CA VAL A 309 4.04 -3.47 -10.16
C VAL A 309 5.56 -3.38 -10.21
N HIS A 310 6.24 -4.51 -10.07
CA HIS A 310 7.67 -4.62 -10.28
C HIS A 310 7.98 -5.28 -11.63
N CYS A 311 8.72 -4.57 -12.47
CA CYS A 311 9.17 -4.98 -13.80
C CYS A 311 10.65 -5.37 -13.75
N GLY A 312 10.97 -6.64 -14.01
CA GLY A 312 12.35 -7.13 -13.96
C GLY A 312 12.47 -8.52 -13.32
N SER A 313 13.70 -9.03 -13.21
CA SER A 313 14.01 -10.40 -12.75
C SER A 313 14.67 -10.49 -11.37
N GLY A 314 15.08 -9.37 -10.78
CA GLY A 314 15.72 -9.35 -9.46
C GLY A 314 15.35 -8.11 -8.65
N PRO A 315 15.58 -8.12 -7.33
CA PRO A 315 15.20 -7.01 -6.44
C PRO A 315 16.04 -5.75 -6.68
N ASN A 316 17.34 -5.90 -6.97
CA ASN A 316 18.27 -4.77 -7.12
C ASN A 316 18.35 -4.26 -8.58
N ARG A 317 17.55 -4.85 -9.48
CA ARG A 317 17.52 -4.54 -10.91
C ARG A 317 16.11 -4.73 -11.44
N GLY A 318 15.43 -3.61 -11.59
CA GLY A 318 14.08 -3.56 -12.12
C GLY A 318 13.60 -2.13 -12.21
N HIS A 319 12.31 -2.01 -12.44
CA HIS A 319 11.57 -0.77 -12.56
C HIS A 319 10.22 -0.92 -11.89
N TYR A 320 9.68 0.15 -11.33
CA TYR A 320 8.38 0.11 -10.65
C TYR A 320 7.41 1.06 -11.34
N ILE A 321 6.23 0.55 -11.64
CA ILE A 321 5.09 1.31 -12.17
C ILE A 321 3.91 1.17 -11.22
N THR A 322 2.86 1.97 -11.40
CA THR A 322 1.64 1.83 -10.59
C THR A 322 0.38 1.96 -11.41
N ILE A 323 -0.55 1.07 -11.15
CA ILE A 323 -1.87 1.07 -11.74
C ILE A 323 -2.85 1.56 -10.68
N VAL A 324 -3.69 2.54 -11.00
CA VAL A 324 -4.66 3.11 -10.05
C VAL A 324 -6.04 3.22 -10.65
N LYS A 325 -7.05 3.05 -9.80
CA LYS A 325 -8.45 3.25 -10.16
C LYS A 325 -8.84 4.71 -9.93
N SER A 326 -9.30 5.40 -10.97
CA SER A 326 -9.90 6.74 -10.84
C SER A 326 -11.30 6.72 -11.44
N HIS A 327 -12.32 6.93 -10.61
CA HIS A 327 -13.71 7.18 -11.06
C HIS A 327 -14.25 6.18 -12.11
N GLY A 328 -13.88 4.90 -12.00
CA GLY A 328 -14.40 3.83 -12.85
C GLY A 328 -13.48 3.41 -14.02
N PHE A 329 -12.39 4.13 -14.27
CA PHE A 329 -11.35 3.72 -15.21
C PHE A 329 -10.00 3.55 -14.50
N TRP A 330 -9.03 2.98 -15.23
CA TRP A 330 -7.69 2.69 -14.71
C TRP A 330 -6.64 3.54 -15.42
N LEU A 331 -5.64 3.96 -14.64
CA LEU A 331 -4.49 4.70 -15.13
C LEU A 331 -3.22 3.95 -14.77
N LEU A 332 -2.26 3.90 -15.69
CA LEU A 332 -0.90 3.43 -15.48
C LEU A 332 0.00 4.65 -15.34
N PHE A 333 0.74 4.69 -14.24
CA PHE A 333 1.77 5.67 -13.93
C PHE A 333 3.13 5.01 -14.02
N ASP A 334 3.90 5.42 -15.02
CA ASP A 334 5.30 5.05 -15.22
C ASP A 334 6.14 6.32 -15.13
N ASP A 335 6.58 6.65 -13.92
CA ASP A 335 7.28 7.90 -13.61
C ASP A 335 6.57 9.13 -14.20
N ASP A 336 7.14 9.77 -15.22
CA ASP A 336 6.61 10.96 -15.88
C ASP A 336 5.51 10.68 -16.91
N ILE A 337 5.26 9.42 -17.23
CA ILE A 337 4.25 8.95 -18.17
C ILE A 337 2.97 8.56 -17.42
N VAL A 338 1.82 9.00 -17.94
CA VAL A 338 0.50 8.63 -17.44
C VAL A 338 -0.40 8.25 -18.61
N GLU A 339 -0.92 7.03 -18.58
CA GLU A 339 -1.72 6.45 -19.66
C GLU A 339 -3.01 5.83 -19.11
N LYS A 340 -4.08 5.86 -19.90
CA LYS A 340 -5.30 5.11 -19.56
C LYS A 340 -5.11 3.66 -19.99
N ILE A 341 -5.53 2.73 -19.13
CA ILE A 341 -5.52 1.30 -19.47
C ILE A 341 -6.91 0.70 -19.28
N ASP A 342 -7.19 -0.37 -20.01
CA ASP A 342 -8.41 -1.14 -19.81
C ASP A 342 -8.27 -2.07 -18.61
N ALA A 343 -9.38 -2.34 -17.92
CA ALA A 343 -9.37 -3.20 -16.74
C ALA A 343 -8.84 -4.61 -17.03
N GLN A 344 -8.99 -5.11 -18.26
CA GLN A 344 -8.50 -6.41 -18.69
C GLN A 344 -6.96 -6.46 -18.76
N ALA A 345 -6.29 -5.33 -19.05
CA ALA A 345 -4.82 -5.27 -19.07
C ALA A 345 -4.21 -5.53 -17.68
N ILE A 346 -5.00 -5.38 -16.61
CA ILE A 346 -4.53 -5.67 -15.24
C ILE A 346 -4.14 -7.15 -15.08
N GLU A 347 -4.76 -8.05 -15.85
CA GLU A 347 -4.47 -9.49 -15.81
C GLU A 347 -3.03 -9.82 -16.26
N GLU A 348 -2.41 -8.95 -17.06
CA GLU A 348 -1.01 -9.10 -17.50
C GLU A 348 -0.04 -9.04 -16.31
N PHE A 349 -0.42 -8.33 -15.25
CA PHE A 349 0.40 -8.17 -14.05
C PHE A 349 0.19 -9.28 -13.01
N TYR A 350 -0.59 -10.34 -13.33
CA TYR A 350 -0.68 -11.51 -12.45
C TYR A 350 0.65 -12.26 -12.36
N GLY A 351 1.51 -12.15 -13.38
CA GLY A 351 2.77 -12.88 -13.50
C GLY A 351 2.70 -14.00 -14.54
N LEU A 352 3.70 -14.87 -14.56
CA LEU A 352 3.89 -15.83 -15.65
C LEU A 352 3.29 -17.21 -15.33
N THR A 353 2.48 -17.72 -16.27
CA THR A 353 1.95 -19.10 -16.21
C THR A 353 3.04 -20.14 -16.50
N SER A 354 3.99 -19.81 -17.39
CA SER A 354 5.10 -20.66 -17.83
C SER A 354 6.38 -19.82 -17.97
N ASP A 355 7.56 -20.46 -18.05
CA ASP A 355 8.86 -19.79 -18.16
C ASP A 355 9.14 -18.75 -17.06
N ILE A 356 8.94 -19.13 -15.80
CA ILE A 356 9.10 -18.27 -14.60
C ILE A 356 10.49 -17.62 -14.45
N SER A 357 11.49 -18.06 -15.21
CA SER A 357 12.84 -17.47 -15.23
C SER A 357 12.98 -16.23 -16.13
N LYS A 358 11.97 -15.91 -16.95
CA LYS A 358 11.97 -14.70 -17.79
C LYS A 358 11.67 -13.44 -16.97
N ASN A 359 12.06 -12.29 -17.51
CA ASN A 359 11.62 -11.00 -16.99
C ASN A 359 10.09 -10.94 -17.01
N SER A 360 9.51 -10.48 -15.91
CA SER A 360 8.08 -10.34 -15.74
C SER A 360 7.75 -8.96 -15.19
N GLU A 361 6.54 -8.52 -15.48
CA GLU A 361 5.88 -7.40 -14.83
C GLU A 361 4.82 -8.02 -13.94
N SER A 362 4.93 -7.83 -12.64
CA SER A 362 4.05 -8.54 -11.70
C SER A 362 3.65 -7.64 -10.56
N GLY A 363 2.36 -7.64 -10.24
CA GLY A 363 1.81 -6.96 -9.08
C GLY A 363 2.59 -7.36 -7.84
N TYR A 364 3.04 -6.36 -7.09
CA TYR A 364 3.96 -6.50 -5.98
C TYR A 364 3.34 -6.04 -4.67
N ILE A 365 2.67 -4.88 -4.67
CA ILE A 365 1.87 -4.38 -3.56
C ILE A 365 0.47 -4.05 -4.07
N LEU A 366 -0.55 -4.58 -3.42
CA LEU A 366 -1.96 -4.37 -3.76
C LEU A 366 -2.62 -3.52 -2.68
N PHE A 367 -3.36 -2.48 -3.08
CA PHE A 367 -4.12 -1.65 -2.18
C PHE A 367 -5.61 -1.90 -2.40
N TYR A 368 -6.25 -2.45 -1.39
CA TYR A 368 -7.67 -2.74 -1.34
C TYR A 368 -8.35 -1.78 -0.38
N GLN A 369 -9.36 -1.03 -0.83
CA GLN A 369 -10.14 -0.13 0.03
C GLN A 369 -11.49 -0.76 0.39
N SER A 370 -11.87 -0.72 1.67
CA SER A 370 -13.16 -1.23 2.13
C SER A 370 -14.32 -0.39 1.60
N ARG A 371 -15.47 -1.04 1.36
CA ARG A 371 -16.72 -0.34 1.02
C ARG A 371 -17.40 0.32 2.23
N ASP A 372 -17.15 -0.22 3.41
CA ASP A 372 -17.69 0.24 4.70
C ASP A 372 -16.62 0.95 5.55
#